data_AF-A0A2T7KKI1-F1
#
_entry.id   AF-A0A2T7KKI1-F1
#
_cell.length_a   1.000
_cell.length_b   1.000
_cell.length_c   1.000
_cell.angle_alpha   90.00
_cell.angle_beta   90.00
_cell.angle_gamma   90.00
#
_symmetry.space_group_name_H-M   'P 1'
#
loop_
_entity.id
_entity.type
_entity.pdbx_description
1 polymer ?
#
loop_
_entity_poly.entity_id
_entity_poly.type
_entity_poly.pdbx_seq_one_letter_code
_entity_poly.pdbx_strand_id
1 'polypeptide(L)' 'MDKISSVELAAQRQRTAEAAADAARVDVELEAVAAIREGEPVEEVSEVSGIGSADLRYLEKAAEDLPQG' A
#
# COMPACT_ATOMS: atom_id res chain seq x y z
N MET A 1 -28.19 20.74 -17.04
CA MET A 1 -27.50 19.57 -16.48
C MET A 1 -26.40 19.24 -17.48
N ASP A 2 -25.21 19.76 -17.23
CA ASP A 2 -24.08 19.59 -18.14
C ASP A 2 -23.72 18.10 -18.18
N LYS A 3 -23.79 17.52 -19.38
CA LYS A 3 -23.41 16.13 -19.58
C LYS A 3 -21.89 16.06 -19.55
N ILE A 4 -21.34 15.36 -18.56
CA ILE A 4 -19.93 14.98 -18.54
C ILE A 4 -19.61 14.27 -19.86
N SER A 5 -18.58 14.72 -20.56
CA SER A 5 -18.13 14.11 -21.80
C SER A 5 -17.55 12.71 -21.54
N SER A 6 -17.52 11.87 -22.58
CA SER A 6 -16.94 10.52 -22.45
C SER A 6 -15.48 10.54 -21.99
N VAL A 7 -14.72 11.58 -22.37
CA VAL A 7 -13.31 11.71 -21.99
C VAL A 7 -13.18 12.10 -20.53
N GLU A 8 -13.99 13.04 -20.04
CA GLU A 8 -14.00 13.42 -18.63
C GLU A 8 -14.40 12.26 -17.71
N LEU A 9 -15.39 11.45 -18.11
CA LEU A 9 -15.77 10.24 -17.38
C LEU A 9 -14.65 9.19 -17.36
N ALA A 10 -13.96 8.99 -18.47
CA ALA A 10 -12.81 8.08 -18.53
C ALA A 10 -11.67 8.55 -17.62
N ALA A 11 -11.34 9.84 -17.65
CA ALA A 11 -10.31 10.42 -16.79
C ALA A 11 -10.67 10.33 -15.30
N GLN A 12 -11.95 10.50 -14.94
CA GLN A 12 -12.41 10.30 -13.57
C GLN A 12 -12.23 8.84 -13.12
N ARG A 13 -12.65 7.87 -13.95
CA ARG A 13 -12.50 6.45 -13.64
C ARG A 13 -11.04 6.04 -13.48
N GLN A 14 -10.15 6.58 -14.31
CA GLN A 14 -8.71 6.35 -14.18
C GLN A 14 -8.21 6.82 -12.81
N ARG A 15 -8.50 8.07 -12.42
CA ARG A 15 -8.08 8.59 -11.10
C ARG A 15 -8.64 7.78 -9.94
N THR A 16 -9.89 7.30 -10.06
CA THR A 16 -10.48 6.41 -9.04
C THR A 16 -9.75 5.08 -8.97
N ALA A 17 -9.38 4.49 -10.11
CA ALA A 17 -8.62 3.25 -10.15
C ALA A 17 -7.21 3.43 -9.57
N GLU A 18 -6.54 4.55 -9.87
CA GLU A 18 -5.24 4.91 -9.29
C GLU A 18 -5.34 5.03 -7.76
N ALA A 19 -6.32 5.76 -7.24
CA ALA A 19 -6.53 5.89 -5.80
C ALA A 19 -6.83 4.54 -5.12
N ALA A 20 -7.59 3.66 -5.78
CA ALA A 20 -7.87 2.32 -5.26
C ALA A 20 -6.62 1.42 -5.27
N ALA A 21 -5.79 1.53 -6.30
CA ALA A 21 -4.52 0.80 -6.37
C ALA A 21 -3.54 1.27 -5.29
N ASP A 22 -3.45 2.58 -5.07
CA ASP A 22 -2.64 3.16 -3.99
C ASP A 22 -3.11 2.69 -2.61
N ALA A 23 -4.43 2.68 -2.36
CA ALA A 23 -4.99 2.17 -1.12
C ALA A 23 -4.67 0.69 -0.89
N ALA A 24 -4.87 -0.16 -1.92
CA ALA A 24 -4.55 -1.58 -1.83
C ALA A 24 -3.05 -1.83 -1.58
N ARG A 25 -2.17 -1.01 -2.16
CA ARG A 25 -0.74 -1.10 -1.91
C ARG A 25 -0.41 -0.76 -0.45
N VAL A 26 -0.99 0.30 0.10
CA VAL A 26 -0.79 0.69 1.51
C VAL A 26 -1.29 -0.40 2.46
N ASP A 27 -2.43 -1.03 2.16
CA ASP A 27 -2.93 -2.15 2.98
C ASP A 27 -1.92 -3.31 3.02
N VAL A 28 -1.33 -3.68 1.88
CA VAL A 28 -0.29 -4.72 1.84
C VAL A 28 0.96 -4.31 2.63
N GLU A 29 1.40 -3.05 2.51
CA GLU A 29 2.54 -2.53 3.28
C GLU A 29 2.28 -2.60 4.80
N LEU A 30 1.07 -2.24 5.25
CA LEU A 30 0.70 -2.29 6.67
C LEU A 30 0.65 -3.72 7.22
N GLU A 31 0.02 -4.64 6.52
CA GLU A 31 -0.07 -6.04 6.93
C GLU A 31 1.31 -6.71 6.91
N ALA A 32 2.16 -6.39 5.93
CA ALA A 32 3.53 -6.90 5.89
C ALA A 32 4.36 -6.43 7.09
N VAL A 33 4.23 -5.16 7.49
CA VAL A 33 4.88 -4.65 8.71
C VAL A 33 4.31 -5.31 9.97
N ALA A 34 3.00 -5.53 10.04
CA ALA A 34 2.37 -6.21 11.17
C ALA A 34 2.90 -7.65 11.31
N ALA A 35 2.96 -8.41 10.22
CA ALA A 35 3.50 -9.77 10.19
C ALA A 35 4.95 -9.85 10.71
N ILE A 36 5.82 -8.93 10.25
CA ILE A 36 7.22 -8.87 10.73
C ILE A 36 7.26 -8.60 12.24
N ARG A 37 6.43 -7.68 12.74
CA ARG A 37 6.34 -7.37 14.17
C ARG A 37 5.80 -8.52 15.02
N GLU A 38 4.95 -9.36 14.44
CA GLU A 38 4.47 -10.60 15.05
C GLU A 38 5.54 -11.72 15.02
N GLY A 39 6.66 -11.48 14.35
CA GLY A 39 7.83 -12.35 14.34
C GLY A 39 7.99 -13.19 13.07
N GLU A 40 7.22 -12.91 12.02
CA GLU A 40 7.40 -13.58 10.73
C GLU A 40 8.76 -13.22 10.09
N PRO A 41 9.42 -14.17 9.39
CA PRO A 41 10.68 -13.90 8.71
C PRO A 41 10.50 -12.88 7.58
N VAL A 42 11.34 -11.84 7.56
CA VAL A 42 11.31 -10.77 6.54
C VAL A 42 11.41 -11.33 5.11
N GLU A 43 12.18 -12.39 4.90
CA GLU A 43 12.33 -13.04 3.60
C GLU A 43 11.03 -13.70 3.12
N GLU A 44 10.26 -14.32 4.01
CA GLU A 44 8.97 -14.95 3.71
C GLU A 44 7.90 -13.88 3.40
N VAL A 45 7.84 -12.84 4.25
CA VAL A 45 6.95 -11.69 4.04
C VAL A 45 7.27 -10.98 2.71
N SER A 46 8.55 -10.87 2.35
CA SER A 46 9.00 -10.29 1.08
C SER A 46 8.49 -11.07 -0.13
N GLU A 47 8.58 -12.40 -0.08
CA GLU A 47 8.11 -13.27 -1.16
C GLU A 47 6.58 -13.18 -1.35
N VAL A 48 5.81 -13.16 -0.25
CA VAL A 48 4.33 -13.13 -0.31
C VAL A 48 3.80 -11.75 -0.70
N SER A 49 4.34 -10.68 -0.11
CA SER A 49 3.88 -9.31 -0.35
C SER A 49 4.39 -8.74 -1.68
N GLY A 50 5.48 -9.29 -2.23
CA GLY A 50 6.20 -8.73 -3.37
C GLY A 50 6.99 -7.46 -3.04
N ILE A 51 7.05 -7.05 -1.76
CA ILE A 51 7.85 -5.91 -1.30
C ILE A 51 9.27 -6.39 -1.05
N GLY A 52 10.27 -5.63 -1.51
CA GLY A 52 11.67 -5.98 -1.27
C GLY A 52 12.01 -6.00 0.22
N SER A 53 12.85 -6.95 0.65
CA SER A 53 13.27 -7.08 2.06
C SER A 53 13.93 -5.82 2.63
N ALA A 54 14.63 -5.05 1.80
CA ALA A 54 15.19 -3.74 2.21
C ALA A 54 14.09 -2.71 2.48
N ASP A 55 13.05 -2.67 1.64
CA ASP A 55 11.92 -1.76 1.79
C ASP A 55 11.06 -2.14 2.99
N LEU A 56 10.86 -3.44 3.25
CA LEU A 56 10.18 -3.92 4.45
C LEU A 56 10.86 -3.46 5.75
N ARG A 57 12.19 -3.55 5.82
CA ARG A 57 12.96 -3.05 6.98
C ARG A 57 12.86 -1.53 7.13
N TYR A 58 12.78 -0.80 6.01
CA TYR A 58 12.55 0.64 6.05
C TYR A 58 11.14 0.97 6.56
N LEU A 59 10.11 0.27 6.07
CA LEU A 59 8.72 0.44 6.47
C LEU A 59 8.51 0.11 7.95
N GLU A 60 9.07 -1.01 8.43
CA GLU A 60 9.04 -1.40 9.84
C GLU A 60 9.59 -0.29 10.73
N LYS A 61 10.78 0.22 10.39
CA LYS A 61 11.43 1.32 11.11
C LYS A 61 10.63 2.61 11.05
N ALA A 62 10.14 2.99 9.88
CA ALA A 62 9.32 4.20 9.72
C ALA A 62 8.03 4.11 10.55
N ALA A 63 7.48 2.91 10.72
CA ALA A 63 6.32 2.66 11.55
C ALA A 63 6.64 2.62 13.06
N GLU A 64 7.89 2.45 13.48
CA GLU A 64 8.31 2.57 14.90
C GLU A 64 8.38 4.03 15.33
N ASP A 65 8.73 4.94 14.42
CA ASP A 65 8.83 6.38 14.66
C ASP A 65 7.45 7.07 14.78
N LEU A 66 6.36 6.35 14.47
CA LEU A 66 4.99 6.83 14.64
C LEU A 66 4.52 6.58 16.09
N PRO A 67 3.96 7.60 16.78
CA PRO A 67 3.43 7.41 18.13
C PRO A 67 2.33 6.35 18.10
N GLN A 68 2.52 5.30 18.90
CA GLN A 68 1.53 4.25 19.15
C GLN A 68 0.39 4.91 19.93
N GLY A 69 -0.70 5.23 19.23
CA GLY A 69 -1.90 5.87 19.80
C GLY A 69 -2.70 4.95 20.71
#